data_AF-A0A8H3AKU1-F1
#
_entry.id   AF-A0A8H3AKU1-F1
#
_cell.length_a   1.000
_cell.length_b   1.000
_cell.length_c   1.000
_cell.angle_alpha   90.00
_cell.angle_beta   90.00
_cell.angle_gamma   90.00
#
_symmetry.space_group_name_H-M   'P 1'
#
loop_
_entity.id
_entity.type
_entity.pdbx_description
1 polymer ?
#
loop_
_entity_poly.entity_id
_entity_poly.type
_entity_poly.pdbx_seq_one_letter_code
_entity_poly.pdbx_strand_id
1 'polypeptide(L)'
;MQAYMRLMNRRPLLGPCITTAFLFGTGDIVAQQLVDRKGVKDHDWVRTGRLSLYGGAVFAPIVVNWYKVALDQFAFAPIAVGLFFTCTGLMEGKSVEQVKKKLDSSYKDTLIANWTLFIPFQTINMAVS
;
A
#
# COMPACT_ATOMS: atom_id res chain seq x y z
N MET A 1 29.23 3.13 6.33
CA MET A 1 27.77 2.88 6.50
C MET A 1 26.90 4.15 6.42
N GLN A 2 27.24 5.25 7.12
CA GLN A 2 26.38 6.46 7.15
C GLN A 2 26.25 7.22 5.81
N ALA A 3 27.27 7.20 4.94
CA ALA A 3 27.21 7.83 3.62
C ALA A 3 26.29 7.08 2.64
N TYR A 4 26.29 5.75 2.71
CA TYR A 4 25.38 4.89 1.95
C TYR A 4 23.93 5.09 2.39
N MET A 5 23.68 5.14 3.70
CA MET A 5 22.36 5.49 4.26
C MET A 5 21.92 6.89 3.83
N ARG A 6 22.83 7.88 3.75
CA ARG A 6 22.52 9.24 3.27
C ARG A 6 22.20 9.32 1.78
N LEU A 7 22.84 8.51 0.93
CA LEU A 7 22.53 8.45 -0.51
C LEU A 7 21.15 7.86 -0.75
N MET A 8 20.80 6.79 -0.03
CA MET A 8 19.49 6.14 -0.11
C MET A 8 18.36 7.03 0.46
N ASN A 9 18.63 7.79 1.53
CA ASN A 9 17.66 8.75 2.10
C ASN A 9 17.46 10.02 1.27
N ARG A 10 18.35 10.34 0.32
CA ARG A 10 18.24 11.58 -0.47
C ARG A 10 17.19 11.51 -1.57
N ARG A 11 16.89 10.32 -2.10
CA ARG A 11 15.98 10.13 -3.24
C ARG A 11 15.07 8.89 -3.05
N PRO A 12 14.26 8.84 -1.97
CA PRO A 12 13.43 7.68 -1.64
C PRO A 12 12.37 7.34 -2.71
N LEU A 13 12.07 8.26 -3.62
CA LEU A 13 11.05 8.09 -4.66
C LEU A 13 11.62 7.65 -6.02
N LEU A 14 12.90 7.90 -6.32
CA LEU A 14 13.42 7.67 -7.67
C LEU A 14 13.47 6.19 -8.08
N GLY A 15 13.91 5.31 -7.17
CA GLY A 15 13.93 3.87 -7.43
C GLY A 15 12.53 3.35 -7.79
N PRO A 16 11.53 3.57 -6.93
CA PRO A 16 10.14 3.19 -7.23
C PRO A 16 9.58 3.79 -8.53
N CYS A 17 9.85 5.08 -8.82
CA CYS A 17 9.43 5.72 -10.06
C CYS A 17 9.99 5.03 -11.31
N ILE A 18 11.28 4.65 -11.29
CA ILE A 18 11.92 3.96 -12.43
C ILE A 18 11.33 2.55 -12.59
N THR A 19 11.20 1.80 -11.50
CA THR A 19 10.66 0.44 -11.54
C THR A 19 9.21 0.41 -12.03
N THR A 20 8.37 1.33 -11.56
CA THR A 20 6.96 1.43 -11.98
C THR A 20 6.81 1.91 -13.43
N ALA A 21 7.63 2.86 -13.89
CA ALA A 21 7.65 3.26 -15.29
C ALA A 21 7.99 2.07 -16.20
N PHE A 22 8.98 1.27 -15.81
CA PHE A 22 9.35 0.07 -16.54
C PHE A 22 8.23 -0.99 -16.53
N LEU A 23 7.60 -1.23 -15.38
CA LEU A 23 6.48 -2.17 -15.27
C LEU A 23 5.27 -1.75 -16.12
N PHE A 24 4.91 -0.46 -16.11
CA PHE A 24 3.80 0.04 -16.91
C PHE A 24 4.12 -0.01 -18.41
N GLY A 25 5.35 0.33 -18.80
CA GLY A 25 5.80 0.24 -20.19
C GLY A 25 5.81 -1.20 -20.69
N THR A 26 6.43 -2.12 -19.95
CA THR A 26 6.46 -3.54 -20.31
C THR A 26 5.07 -4.17 -20.28
N GLY A 27 4.23 -3.82 -19.30
CA GLY A 27 2.85 -4.28 -19.23
C GLY A 27 2.02 -3.84 -20.44
N ASP A 28 2.18 -2.61 -20.90
CA ASP A 28 1.49 -2.12 -22.11
C ASP A 28 2.02 -2.80 -23.39
N ILE A 29 3.33 -3.03 -23.50
CA ILE A 29 3.88 -3.81 -24.62
C ILE A 29 3.26 -5.21 -24.66
N VAL A 30 3.21 -5.90 -23.53
CA VAL A 30 2.58 -7.22 -23.43
C VAL A 30 1.09 -7.14 -23.77
N ALA A 31 0.37 -6.13 -23.28
CA ALA A 31 -1.04 -5.95 -23.60
C ALA A 31 -1.26 -5.72 -25.11
N GLN A 32 -0.46 -4.85 -25.73
CA GLN A 32 -0.59 -4.57 -27.15
C GLN A 32 -0.24 -5.77 -28.04
N GLN A 33 0.70 -6.62 -27.62
CA GLN A 33 1.14 -7.78 -28.41
C GLN A 33 0.27 -9.02 -28.17
N LEU A 34 -0.10 -9.32 -26.92
CA LEU A 34 -0.85 -10.54 -26.57
C LEU A 34 -2.37 -10.35 -26.61
N VAL A 35 -2.87 -9.19 -26.16
CA VAL A 35 -4.31 -8.92 -26.06
C VAL A 35 -4.81 -8.27 -27.34
N ASP A 36 -4.22 -7.12 -27.70
CA ASP A 36 -4.67 -6.36 -28.87
C ASP A 36 -4.15 -6.96 -30.20
N ARG A 37 -3.20 -7.91 -30.13
CA ARG A 37 -2.59 -8.62 -31.29
C ARG A 37 -2.20 -7.69 -32.44
N LYS A 38 -1.73 -6.47 -32.13
CA LYS A 38 -1.37 -5.46 -33.14
C LYS A 38 -0.15 -5.84 -33.97
N GLY A 39 0.70 -6.74 -33.46
CA GLY A 39 1.99 -7.05 -34.06
C GLY A 39 3.02 -5.93 -33.84
N VAL A 40 4.25 -6.18 -34.26
CA VAL A 40 5.40 -5.28 -33.97
C VAL A 40 5.36 -3.99 -34.79
N LYS A 41 4.78 -4.03 -36.00
CA LYS A 41 4.76 -2.89 -36.93
C LYS A 41 3.72 -1.83 -36.53
N ASP A 42 2.58 -2.26 -36.00
CA ASP A 42 1.48 -1.36 -35.60
C ASP A 42 1.49 -1.07 -34.08
N HIS A 43 2.65 -1.24 -33.44
CA HIS A 43 2.81 -0.96 -32.02
C HIS A 43 2.70 0.53 -31.73
N ASP A 44 1.83 0.88 -30.77
CA ASP A 44 1.55 2.25 -30.38
C ASP A 44 2.51 2.70 -29.27
N TRP A 45 3.64 3.26 -29.68
CA TRP A 45 4.68 3.79 -28.80
C TRP A 45 4.23 4.99 -27.98
N VAL A 46 3.27 5.78 -28.48
CA VAL A 46 2.76 6.96 -27.76
C VAL A 46 1.95 6.51 -26.56
N ARG A 47 1.13 5.46 -26.72
CA ARG A 47 0.40 4.83 -25.62
C ARG A 47 1.36 4.26 -24.57
N THR A 48 2.36 3.49 -24.98
CA THR A 48 3.35 2.90 -24.05
C THR A 48 4.13 3.99 -23.32
N GLY A 49 4.55 5.05 -24.02
CA GLY A 49 5.23 6.20 -23.42
C GLY A 49 4.37 6.92 -22.39
N ARG A 50 3.10 7.21 -22.71
CA ARG A 50 2.16 7.84 -21.79
C ARG A 50 1.91 6.98 -20.55
N LEU A 51 1.76 5.67 -20.71
CA LEU A 51 1.51 4.75 -19.60
C LEU A 51 2.74 4.61 -18.69
N SER A 52 3.93 4.56 -19.29
CA SER A 52 5.21 4.55 -18.57
C SER A 52 5.42 5.84 -17.76
N LEU A 53 5.14 6.99 -18.39
CA LEU A 53 5.22 8.30 -17.72
C LEU A 53 4.20 8.41 -16.58
N TYR A 54 2.96 7.97 -16.80
CA TYR A 54 1.95 7.94 -15.74
C TYR A 54 2.36 7.02 -14.58
N GLY A 55 2.86 5.82 -14.90
CA GLY A 55 3.36 4.84 -13.94
C GLY A 55 4.46 5.42 -13.05
N GLY A 56 5.46 6.05 -13.65
CA GLY A 56 6.60 6.60 -12.93
C GLY A 56 6.32 7.92 -12.20
N ALA A 57 5.62 8.86 -12.84
CA ALA A 57 5.48 10.23 -12.34
C ALA A 57 4.27 10.43 -11.42
N VAL A 58 3.20 9.64 -11.58
CA VAL A 58 1.95 9.80 -10.83
C VAL A 58 1.68 8.59 -9.95
N PHE A 59 1.67 7.39 -10.54
CA PHE A 59 1.30 6.19 -9.79
C PHE A 59 2.34 5.82 -8.73
N ALA A 60 3.64 5.87 -9.04
CA ALA A 60 4.69 5.52 -8.09
C ALA A 60 4.70 6.39 -6.83
N PRO A 61 4.71 7.74 -6.91
CA PRO A 61 4.71 8.58 -5.72
C PRO A 61 3.49 8.35 -4.83
N ILE A 62 2.32 8.16 -5.44
CA ILE A 62 1.09 7.84 -4.71
C ILE A 62 1.26 6.50 -4.00
N VAL A 63 1.57 5.43 -4.72
CA VAL A 63 1.64 4.09 -4.12
C VAL A 63 2.71 4.01 -3.04
N VAL A 64 3.89 4.60 -3.21
CA VAL A 64 4.96 4.53 -2.21
C VAL A 64 4.55 5.21 -0.90
N ASN A 65 3.85 6.34 -0.99
CA ASN A 65 3.35 7.05 0.18
C ASN A 65 2.22 6.26 0.85
N TRP A 66 1.27 5.76 0.08
CA TRP A 66 0.09 5.07 0.62
C TRP A 66 0.32 3.62 1.03
N TYR A 67 1.34 2.95 0.49
CA TYR A 67 1.60 1.53 0.75
C TYR A 67 1.85 1.23 2.22
N LYS A 68 2.61 2.08 2.91
CA LYS A 68 2.90 1.92 4.34
C LYS A 68 1.64 2.07 5.18
N VAL A 69 0.81 3.06 4.84
CA VAL A 69 -0.48 3.30 5.49
C VAL A 69 -1.40 2.10 5.30
N ALA A 70 -1.52 1.61 4.06
CA ALA A 70 -2.37 0.47 3.76
C ALA A 70 -1.92 -0.80 4.52
N LEU A 71 -0.61 -1.08 4.57
CA LEU A 71 -0.10 -2.20 5.34
C LEU A 71 -0.39 -2.07 6.84
N ASP A 72 -0.15 -0.89 7.41
CA ASP A 72 -0.40 -0.64 8.83
C ASP A 72 -1.88 -0.80 9.17
N GLN A 73 -2.76 -0.22 8.36
CA GLN A 73 -4.20 -0.15 8.65
C GLN A 73 -4.95 -1.45 8.31
N PHE A 74 -4.50 -2.22 7.31
CA PHE A 74 -5.21 -3.42 6.83
C PHE A 74 -4.53 -4.75 7.15
N ALA A 75 -3.25 -4.75 7.56
CA ALA A 75 -2.59 -5.96 8.03
C ALA A 75 -2.24 -5.88 9.51
N PHE A 76 -1.48 -4.86 9.94
CA PHE A 76 -0.98 -4.80 11.31
C PHE A 76 -2.06 -4.43 12.33
N ALA A 77 -2.89 -3.42 12.08
CA ALA A 77 -3.94 -3.00 12.99
C ALA A 77 -4.96 -4.12 13.29
N PRO A 78 -5.49 -4.88 12.30
CA PRO A 78 -6.32 -6.06 12.54
C PRO A 78 -5.66 -7.11 13.44
N ILE A 79 -4.39 -7.43 13.18
CA ILE A 79 -3.63 -8.41 13.98
C ILE A 79 -3.42 -7.90 15.40
N ALA A 80 -3.00 -6.63 15.56
CA ALA A 80 -2.75 -6.02 16.85
C ALA A 80 -4.02 -5.95 17.71
N VAL A 81 -5.15 -5.56 17.12
CA VAL A 81 -6.45 -5.52 17.80
C VAL A 81 -6.90 -6.92 18.22
N GLY A 82 -6.73 -7.92 17.32
CA GLY A 82 -7.04 -9.32 17.64
C GLY A 82 -6.20 -9.86 18.80
N LEU A 83 -4.89 -9.62 18.77
CA LEU A 83 -3.97 -10.00 19.84
C LEU A 83 -4.30 -9.28 21.15
N PHE A 84 -4.59 -7.98 21.10
CA PHE A 84 -4.94 -7.18 22.27
C PHE A 84 -6.17 -7.75 23.00
N PHE A 85 -7.27 -7.99 22.27
CA PHE A 85 -8.47 -8.56 22.86
C PHE A 85 -8.28 -10.01 23.34
N THR A 86 -7.45 -10.78 22.65
CA THR A 86 -7.13 -12.16 23.06
C THR A 86 -6.31 -12.17 24.35
N CYS A 87 -5.22 -11.40 24.42
CA CYS A 87 -4.36 -11.33 25.61
C CYS A 87 -5.10 -10.76 26.82
N THR A 88 -5.85 -9.68 26.66
CA THR A 88 -6.67 -9.11 27.74
C THR A 88 -7.74 -10.08 28.21
N GLY A 89 -8.42 -10.78 27.30
CA GLY A 89 -9.39 -11.80 27.65
C GLY A 89 -8.80 -12.97 28.45
N LEU A 90 -7.60 -13.43 28.06
CA LEU A 90 -6.87 -14.47 28.79
C LEU A 90 -6.43 -14.00 30.18
N MET A 91 -5.89 -12.78 30.29
CA MET A 91 -5.49 -12.18 31.57
C MET A 91 -6.67 -11.93 32.51
N GLU A 92 -7.85 -11.63 31.96
CA GLU A 92 -9.10 -11.50 32.70
C GLU A 92 -9.70 -12.87 33.10
N GLY A 93 -9.07 -14.00 32.74
CA GLY A 93 -9.54 -15.35 33.04
C GLY A 93 -10.82 -15.73 32.30
N LYS A 94 -11.15 -15.04 31.19
CA LYS A 94 -12.37 -15.29 30.43
C LYS A 94 -12.27 -16.59 29.63
N SER A 95 -13.39 -17.29 29.53
CA SER A 95 -13.49 -18.47 28.65
C SER A 95 -13.28 -18.08 27.18
N VAL A 96 -12.80 -19.03 26.37
CA VAL A 96 -12.55 -18.81 24.94
C VAL A 96 -13.81 -18.33 24.20
N GLU A 97 -15.01 -18.80 24.60
CA GLU A 97 -16.30 -18.31 24.09
C GLU A 97 -16.48 -16.81 24.33
N GLN A 98 -16.18 -16.33 25.55
CA GLN A 98 -16.35 -14.93 25.93
C GLN A 98 -15.34 -14.02 25.22
N VAL A 99 -14.10 -14.50 25.04
CA VAL A 99 -13.08 -13.79 24.26
C VAL A 99 -13.49 -13.69 22.80
N LYS A 100 -13.97 -14.79 22.20
CA LYS A 100 -14.49 -14.80 20.82
C LYS A 100 -15.67 -13.84 20.65
N LYS A 101 -16.61 -13.83 21.59
CA LYS A 101 -17.79 -12.95 21.55
C LYS A 101 -17.41 -11.47 21.66
N LYS A 102 -16.48 -11.13 22.57
CA LYS A 102 -15.96 -9.76 22.75
C LYS A 102 -15.15 -9.30 21.54
N LEU A 103 -14.36 -10.21 20.95
CA LEU A 103 -13.66 -9.98 19.70
C LEU A 103 -14.67 -9.68 18.60
N ASP A 104 -15.63 -10.55 18.33
CA ASP A 104 -16.58 -10.35 17.22
C ASP A 104 -17.43 -9.08 17.39
N SER A 105 -17.83 -8.74 18.61
CA SER A 105 -18.60 -7.52 18.90
C SER A 105 -17.77 -6.23 18.78
N SER A 106 -16.55 -6.20 19.35
CA SER A 106 -15.79 -4.95 19.51
C SER A 106 -14.69 -4.76 18.48
N TYR A 107 -14.32 -5.81 17.73
CA TYR A 107 -13.25 -5.76 16.74
C TYR A 107 -13.56 -4.77 15.61
N LYS A 108 -14.78 -4.83 15.07
CA LYS A 108 -15.22 -3.93 13.98
C LYS A 108 -15.25 -2.49 14.45
N ASP A 109 -15.83 -2.22 15.62
CA ASP A 109 -15.90 -0.87 16.18
C ASP A 109 -14.50 -0.28 16.43
N THR A 110 -13.58 -1.11 16.93
CA THR A 110 -12.19 -0.69 17.18
C THR A 110 -11.45 -0.37 15.88
N LEU A 111 -11.63 -1.19 14.83
CA LEU A 111 -11.03 -0.93 13.51
C LEU A 111 -11.63 0.31 12.85
N ILE A 112 -12.96 0.48 12.91
CA ILE A 112 -13.63 1.65 12.33
C ILE A 112 -13.17 2.92 13.05
N ALA A 113 -13.08 2.91 14.38
CA ALA A 113 -12.56 4.05 15.14
C ALA A 113 -11.10 4.35 14.78
N ASN A 114 -10.26 3.32 14.64
CA ASN A 114 -8.88 3.46 14.19
C ASN A 114 -8.79 4.09 12.80
N TRP A 115 -9.51 3.55 11.81
CA TRP A 115 -9.55 4.07 10.45
C TRP A 115 -10.11 5.50 10.37
N THR A 116 -11.14 5.81 11.14
CA THR A 116 -11.77 7.15 11.19
C THR A 116 -10.81 8.23 11.66
N LEU A 117 -9.88 7.89 12.55
CA LEU A 117 -8.89 8.84 13.08
C LEU A 117 -7.60 8.85 12.24
N PHE A 118 -7.04 7.68 11.98
CA PHE A 118 -5.71 7.55 11.39
C PHE A 118 -5.68 7.82 9.89
N ILE A 119 -6.68 7.38 9.11
CA ILE A 119 -6.66 7.59 7.66
C ILE A 119 -6.71 9.09 7.31
N PRO A 120 -7.64 9.91 7.87
CA PRO A 120 -7.63 11.35 7.59
C PRO A 120 -6.37 12.05 8.10
N PHE A 121 -5.91 11.69 9.31
CA PHE A 121 -4.69 12.27 9.88
C PHE A 121 -3.47 12.01 8.99
N GLN A 122 -3.32 10.77 8.51
CA GLN A 122 -2.18 10.39 7.68
C GLN A 122 -2.26 10.99 6.27
N THR A 123 -3.48 11.17 5.75
CA THR A 123 -3.72 11.92 4.50
C THR A 123 -3.22 13.36 4.61
N ILE A 124 -3.55 14.05 5.72
CA ILE A 124 -3.10 15.42 5.96
C ILE A 124 -1.58 15.48 6.16
N ASN A 125 -1.02 14.56 6.96
CA ASN A 125 0.43 14.50 7.21
C ASN A 125 1.24 14.34 5.92
N MET A 126 0.77 13.48 5.01
CA MET A 126 1.40 13.24 3.70
C MET A 126 1.14 14.36 2.69
N ALA A 127 0.09 15.15 2.85
CA ALA A 127 -0.13 16.34 2.03
C ALA A 127 0.80 17.51 2.43
N VAL A 128 1.31 17.49 3.66
CA VAL A 128 2.16 18.55 4.25
C VAL A 128 3.66 18.19 4.24
N SER A 129 4.01 16.90 4.16
CA SER A 129 5.40 16.40 4.15
C SER A 129 5.99 16.31 2.75
#